data_AF-A0A6P2AN12-F1
#
_entry.id   AF-A0A6P2AN12-F1
#
_cell.length_a   1.000
_cell.length_b   1.000
_cell.length_c   1.000
_cell.angle_alpha   90.00
_cell.angle_beta   90.00
_cell.angle_gamma   90.00
#
_symmetry.space_group_name_H-M   'P 1'
#
loop_
_entity.id
_entity.type
_entity.pdbx_description
1 polymer ?
#
loop_
_entity_poly.entity_id
_entity_poly.type
_entity_poly.pdbx_seq_one_letter_code
_entity_poly.pdbx_strand_id
1 'polypeptide(L)'
;MTAGSDPADARSDPDRVSRVAQDAALPETIELAFEPLEEGRYPNYLRAWSSIPGGPEAMADLCATFLYGGSLDAEKKMAMGLAIALEEKSDYTAAHMSRLLGATASGRKLMRAVHDDEVLSDLSRRERLAIRYARSLTYEVSGFGDERFRELRSWFQEPEIIELTMVASFFSYFNRTVEPLNLPIEQWATYPAEKRFLPDRTSRRPEARVALLSDDEIRLLADRVQEDAPTSPMTGEQIANSMRAMSRVPDMRVAWMELFAVWRDRSVIGEAMQHYISNEVSYFNDCHYCKTHQVQKLFNTGVSIDHIARAVDNPESLPDAERLAVSVAREITRDPTAMTDARYAELTELFGELGAFEVLQVIARFNFMNRFTSGLGLPAEAMPEETLRRVEAARQSN
;
A
#
# COMPACT_ATOMS: atom_id res chain seq x y z
N MET A 1 -23.93 -45.43 19.55
CA MET A 1 -24.20 -44.42 18.51
C MET A 1 -24.87 -43.25 19.18
N THR A 2 -24.17 -42.11 19.32
CA THR A 2 -24.71 -40.75 19.18
C THR A 2 -23.60 -39.74 19.47
N ALA A 3 -23.52 -38.76 18.57
CA ALA A 3 -22.91 -37.44 18.70
C ALA A 3 -21.40 -37.37 19.00
N GLY A 4 -20.59 -37.45 17.95
CA GLY A 4 -19.33 -36.71 17.89
C GLY A 4 -19.63 -35.28 17.48
N SER A 5 -19.34 -34.32 18.35
CA SER A 5 -19.40 -32.89 18.08
C SER A 5 -18.33 -32.51 17.06
N ASP A 6 -18.78 -31.82 16.01
CA ASP A 6 -17.99 -31.19 14.96
C ASP A 6 -17.07 -30.10 15.55
N PRO A 7 -15.76 -30.05 15.26
CA PRO A 7 -14.91 -28.92 15.62
C PRO A 7 -14.90 -27.93 14.46
N ALA A 8 -16.00 -27.20 14.28
CA ALA A 8 -16.11 -26.09 13.34
C ALA A 8 -16.49 -24.81 14.09
N ASP A 9 -15.65 -24.38 15.03
CA ASP A 9 -15.74 -23.02 15.57
C ASP A 9 -14.40 -22.60 16.21
N ALA A 10 -13.48 -22.10 15.38
CA ALA A 10 -12.23 -21.50 15.86
C ALA A 10 -11.73 -20.48 14.83
N ARG A 11 -12.43 -19.33 14.77
CA ARG A 11 -11.94 -17.97 14.45
C ARG A 11 -13.15 -17.07 14.20
N SER A 12 -13.85 -16.70 15.26
CA SER A 12 -14.77 -15.56 15.24
C SER A 12 -14.25 -14.52 16.23
N ASP A 13 -13.03 -14.04 15.99
CA ASP A 13 -12.60 -12.79 16.62
C ASP A 13 -13.34 -11.64 15.92
N PRO A 14 -13.99 -10.73 16.68
CA PRO A 14 -14.67 -9.60 16.08
C PRO A 14 -13.69 -8.69 15.33
N ASP A 15 -14.18 -8.09 14.27
CA ASP A 15 -13.52 -7.03 13.51
C ASP A 15 -13.15 -5.83 14.39
N ARG A 16 -12.02 -5.18 14.08
CA ARG A 16 -11.44 -4.11 14.92
C ARG A 16 -11.97 -2.70 14.63
N VAL A 17 -12.75 -2.54 13.56
CA VAL A 17 -13.36 -1.26 13.18
C VAL A 17 -14.86 -1.37 13.15
N SER A 18 -15.54 -0.33 13.65
CA SER A 18 -16.98 -0.15 13.50
C SER A 18 -17.39 -0.20 12.02
N ARG A 19 -18.04 -1.30 11.62
CA ARG A 19 -18.62 -1.47 10.28
C ARG A 19 -20.09 -1.09 10.26
N VAL A 20 -20.57 -0.57 9.13
CA VAL A 20 -22.02 -0.53 8.86
C VAL A 20 -22.54 -1.97 8.77
N ALA A 21 -23.64 -2.28 9.46
CA ALA A 21 -24.25 -3.62 9.50
C ALA A 21 -24.52 -4.17 8.09
N GLN A 22 -24.50 -5.50 7.92
CA GLN A 22 -24.63 -6.15 6.61
C GLN A 22 -25.83 -5.62 5.78
N ASP A 23 -26.93 -5.30 6.45
CA ASP A 23 -28.19 -4.84 5.86
C ASP A 23 -28.29 -3.31 5.71
N ALA A 24 -27.33 -2.55 6.24
CA ALA A 24 -27.31 -1.11 6.07
C ALA A 24 -26.57 -0.77 4.77
N ALA A 25 -27.32 -0.18 3.83
CA ALA A 25 -26.84 0.14 2.50
C ALA A 25 -25.76 1.22 2.54
N LEU A 26 -24.60 0.95 1.93
CA LEU A 26 -23.74 2.03 1.43
C LEU A 26 -24.46 2.75 0.28
N PRO A 27 -24.07 3.98 -0.09
CA PRO A 27 -24.72 4.74 -1.15
C PRO A 27 -24.88 3.92 -2.45
N GLU A 28 -26.05 4.03 -3.10
CA GLU A 28 -26.37 3.28 -4.34
C GLU A 28 -25.41 3.59 -5.50
N THR A 29 -24.57 4.62 -5.39
CA THR A 29 -23.69 5.14 -6.44
C THR A 29 -22.30 4.50 -6.49
N ILE A 30 -22.00 3.45 -5.71
CA ILE A 30 -20.69 2.75 -5.76
C ILE A 30 -20.63 1.83 -7.00
N GLU A 31 -20.79 2.38 -8.21
CA GLU A 31 -20.72 1.58 -9.45
C GLU A 31 -19.31 1.06 -9.78
N LEU A 32 -18.29 1.61 -9.11
CA LEU A 32 -16.87 1.40 -9.38
C LEU A 32 -16.19 0.43 -8.40
N ALA A 33 -16.93 -0.41 -7.67
CA ALA A 33 -16.27 -1.48 -6.93
C ALA A 33 -15.69 -2.51 -7.91
N PHE A 34 -14.52 -3.08 -7.60
CA PHE A 34 -13.90 -4.09 -8.47
C PHE A 34 -14.63 -5.45 -8.46
N GLU A 35 -15.69 -5.57 -7.67
CA GLU A 35 -16.58 -6.73 -7.65
C GLU A 35 -17.97 -6.25 -8.05
N PRO A 36 -18.71 -6.98 -8.91
CA PRO A 36 -20.08 -6.63 -9.20
C PRO A 36 -20.83 -6.52 -7.89
N LEU A 37 -21.26 -5.31 -7.53
CA LEU A 37 -22.14 -5.11 -6.39
C LEU A 37 -23.49 -5.70 -6.77
N GLU A 38 -23.65 -7.02 -6.57
CA GLU A 38 -24.99 -7.57 -6.46
C GLU A 38 -25.73 -6.78 -5.36
N GLU A 39 -27.00 -6.42 -5.59
CA GLU A 39 -27.80 -5.65 -4.63
C GLU A 39 -27.55 -6.12 -3.19
N GLY A 40 -26.94 -5.25 -2.38
CA GLY A 40 -26.67 -5.49 -0.95
C GLY A 40 -25.38 -6.21 -0.57
N ARG A 41 -24.49 -6.59 -1.52
CA ARG A 41 -23.21 -7.27 -1.21
C ARG A 41 -22.00 -6.33 -1.22
N TYR A 42 -21.88 -5.48 -0.21
CA TYR A 42 -20.68 -4.65 -0.02
C TYR A 42 -19.56 -5.41 0.70
N PRO A 43 -18.34 -5.48 0.12
CA PRO A 43 -17.17 -6.03 0.80
C PRO A 43 -16.83 -5.29 2.09
N ASN A 44 -16.31 -6.02 3.07
CA ASN A 44 -15.94 -5.52 4.39
C ASN A 44 -14.86 -4.45 4.33
N TYR A 45 -13.98 -4.49 3.32
CA TYR A 45 -13.03 -3.39 3.12
C TYR A 45 -13.73 -2.06 2.82
N LEU A 46 -14.85 -2.02 2.08
CA LEU A 46 -15.60 -0.77 1.87
C LEU A 46 -16.32 -0.33 3.15
N ARG A 47 -16.85 -1.29 3.91
CA ARG A 47 -17.52 -1.03 5.19
C ARG A 47 -16.56 -0.46 6.24
N ALA A 48 -15.30 -0.86 6.23
CA ALA A 48 -14.27 -0.31 7.12
C ALA A 48 -14.02 1.19 6.89
N TRP A 49 -14.27 1.69 5.67
CA TRP A 49 -14.07 3.09 5.30
C TRP A 49 -15.31 3.97 5.51
N SER A 50 -16.45 3.40 5.90
CA SER A 50 -17.73 4.12 5.98
C SER A 50 -17.79 5.22 7.03
N SER A 51 -16.88 5.18 8.02
CA SER A 51 -16.75 6.23 9.02
C SER A 51 -16.17 7.53 8.45
N ILE A 52 -15.65 7.48 7.21
CA ILE A 52 -15.05 8.61 6.51
C ILE A 52 -16.00 9.07 5.40
N PRO A 53 -16.47 10.33 5.43
CA PRO A 53 -17.27 10.88 4.34
C PRO A 53 -16.53 10.80 3.00
N GLY A 54 -17.14 10.13 2.01
CA GLY A 54 -16.54 9.87 0.69
C GLY A 54 -15.49 8.76 0.67
N GLY A 55 -15.22 8.12 1.80
CA GLY A 55 -14.22 7.07 1.94
C GLY A 55 -14.55 5.81 1.14
N PRO A 56 -15.75 5.22 1.25
CA PRO A 56 -16.14 4.05 0.47
C PRO A 56 -16.05 4.26 -1.03
N GLU A 57 -16.50 5.41 -1.54
CA GLU A 57 -16.46 5.76 -2.96
C GLU A 57 -15.03 5.85 -3.48
N ALA A 58 -14.17 6.59 -2.77
CA ALA A 58 -12.76 6.74 -3.15
C ALA A 58 -12.00 5.41 -3.08
N MET A 59 -12.31 4.56 -2.10
CA MET A 59 -11.68 3.24 -1.97
C MET A 59 -12.16 2.27 -3.05
N ALA A 60 -13.44 2.31 -3.41
CA ALA A 60 -13.98 1.52 -4.52
C ALA A 60 -13.32 1.91 -5.84
N ASP A 61 -13.30 3.21 -6.16
CA ASP A 61 -12.66 3.75 -7.36
C ASP A 61 -11.17 3.37 -7.44
N LEU A 62 -10.44 3.50 -6.32
CA LEU A 62 -9.05 3.07 -6.25
C LEU A 62 -8.90 1.61 -6.66
N CYS A 63 -9.69 0.72 -6.05
CA CYS A 63 -9.56 -0.70 -6.33
C CYS A 63 -9.93 -1.05 -7.79
N ALA A 64 -11.01 -0.48 -8.34
CA ALA A 64 -11.37 -0.73 -9.75
C ALA A 64 -10.34 -0.15 -10.72
N THR A 65 -9.86 1.06 -10.48
CA THR A 65 -8.83 1.69 -11.31
C THR A 65 -7.54 0.86 -11.31
N PHE A 66 -7.11 0.36 -10.14
CA PHE A 66 -5.89 -0.44 -10.05
C PHE A 66 -6.06 -1.83 -10.68
N LEU A 67 -7.24 -2.44 -10.61
CA LEU A 67 -7.47 -3.79 -11.17
C LEU A 67 -7.85 -3.80 -12.65
N TYR A 68 -8.60 -2.81 -13.12
CA TYR A 68 -9.21 -2.80 -14.45
C TYR A 68 -8.80 -1.62 -15.33
N GLY A 69 -8.29 -0.53 -14.74
CA GLY A 69 -7.74 0.60 -15.49
C GLY A 69 -6.38 0.30 -16.13
N GLY A 70 -5.69 1.32 -16.63
CA GLY A 70 -4.36 1.17 -17.22
C GLY A 70 -4.28 0.29 -18.47
N SER A 71 -3.07 -0.18 -18.78
CA SER A 71 -2.73 -0.90 -20.02
C SER A 71 -2.46 -2.39 -19.84
N LEU A 72 -2.26 -2.85 -18.60
CA LEU A 72 -2.02 -4.25 -18.31
C LEU A 72 -3.33 -5.02 -18.14
N ASP A 73 -3.37 -6.26 -18.62
CA ASP A 73 -4.53 -7.15 -18.43
C ASP A 73 -4.89 -7.32 -16.94
N ALA A 74 -6.17 -7.18 -16.61
CA ALA A 74 -6.69 -7.27 -15.24
C ALA A 74 -6.30 -8.58 -14.53
N GLU A 75 -6.40 -9.72 -15.22
CA GLU A 75 -6.02 -11.03 -14.65
C GLU A 75 -4.54 -11.09 -14.27
N LYS A 76 -3.67 -10.38 -14.99
CA LYS A 76 -2.24 -10.29 -14.66
C LYS A 76 -2.02 -9.50 -13.38
N LYS A 77 -2.77 -8.41 -13.19
CA LYS A 77 -2.75 -7.62 -11.95
C LYS A 77 -3.29 -8.41 -10.77
N MET A 78 -4.38 -9.15 -10.96
CA MET A 78 -4.94 -10.04 -9.93
C MET A 78 -3.97 -11.17 -9.57
N ALA A 79 -3.25 -11.74 -10.54
CA ALA A 79 -2.24 -12.76 -10.28
C ALA A 79 -1.04 -12.19 -9.50
N MET A 80 -0.63 -10.96 -9.78
CA MET A 80 0.34 -10.24 -8.95
C MET A 80 -0.20 -10.04 -7.53
N GLY A 81 -1.45 -9.62 -7.39
CA GLY A 81 -2.12 -9.45 -6.10
C GLY A 81 -2.20 -10.73 -5.29
N LEU A 82 -2.61 -11.85 -5.92
CA LEU A 82 -2.61 -13.16 -5.29
C LEU A 82 -1.22 -13.58 -4.84
N ALA A 83 -0.19 -13.37 -5.70
CA ALA A 83 1.18 -13.67 -5.32
C ALA A 83 1.57 -12.85 -4.08
N ILE A 84 1.33 -11.54 -4.07
CA ILE A 84 1.63 -10.67 -2.92
C ILE A 84 0.83 -11.08 -1.67
N ALA A 85 -0.42 -11.50 -1.82
CA ALA A 85 -1.28 -11.92 -0.72
C ALA A 85 -0.78 -13.22 -0.07
N LEU A 86 -0.45 -14.24 -0.86
CA LEU A 86 0.11 -15.51 -0.35
C LEU A 86 1.46 -15.28 0.34
N GLU A 87 2.25 -14.38 -0.22
CA GLU A 87 3.48 -13.92 0.35
C GLU A 87 3.18 -13.26 1.70
N GLU A 88 2.45 -12.16 1.75
CA GLU A 88 2.14 -11.43 2.98
C GLU A 88 1.17 -12.13 3.94
N LYS A 89 0.73 -13.35 3.60
CA LYS A 89 -0.24 -14.17 4.36
C LYS A 89 -1.60 -13.48 4.53
N SER A 90 -1.98 -12.66 3.56
CA SER A 90 -3.29 -12.01 3.56
C SER A 90 -4.34 -12.98 3.03
N ASP A 91 -5.04 -13.66 3.94
CA ASP A 91 -6.12 -14.58 3.59
C ASP A 91 -7.27 -13.81 2.92
N TYR A 92 -7.54 -12.57 3.34
CA TYR A 92 -8.57 -11.72 2.74
C TYR A 92 -8.30 -11.49 1.25
N THR A 93 -7.15 -10.90 0.92
CA THR A 93 -6.81 -10.63 -0.48
C THR A 93 -6.65 -11.90 -1.29
N ALA A 94 -6.08 -12.97 -0.72
CA ALA A 94 -5.92 -14.24 -1.42
C ALA A 94 -7.28 -14.84 -1.83
N ALA A 95 -8.28 -14.77 -0.96
CA ALA A 95 -9.63 -15.23 -1.23
C ALA A 95 -10.28 -14.47 -2.40
N HIS A 96 -10.31 -13.13 -2.34
CA HIS A 96 -10.89 -12.31 -3.42
C HIS A 96 -10.16 -12.47 -4.75
N MET A 97 -8.82 -12.48 -4.75
CA MET A 97 -8.06 -12.62 -5.99
C MET A 97 -8.24 -14.02 -6.59
N SER A 98 -8.29 -15.08 -5.77
CA SER A 98 -8.55 -16.44 -6.23
C SER A 98 -9.95 -16.57 -6.83
N ARG A 99 -10.96 -15.95 -6.21
CA ARG A 99 -12.33 -15.91 -6.74
C ARG A 99 -12.38 -15.24 -8.11
N LEU A 100 -11.78 -14.06 -8.25
CA LEU A 100 -11.78 -13.30 -9.50
C LEU A 100 -11.02 -14.01 -10.61
N LEU A 101 -9.84 -14.53 -10.32
CA LEU A 101 -9.08 -15.36 -11.27
C LEU A 101 -9.83 -16.64 -11.63
N GLY A 102 -10.59 -17.21 -10.69
CA GLY A 102 -11.42 -18.39 -10.88
C GLY A 102 -12.51 -18.24 -11.94
N ALA A 103 -12.95 -17.01 -12.21
CA ALA A 103 -14.06 -16.71 -13.12
C ALA A 103 -13.75 -17.04 -14.59
N THR A 104 -12.47 -17.05 -14.99
CA THR A 104 -12.06 -17.25 -16.38
C THR A 104 -11.07 -18.41 -16.54
N ALA A 105 -10.96 -18.94 -17.76
CA ALA A 105 -9.99 -20.00 -18.04
C ALA A 105 -8.53 -19.52 -17.94
N SER A 106 -8.27 -18.27 -18.37
CA SER A 106 -6.96 -17.64 -18.31
C SER A 106 -6.57 -17.29 -16.86
N GLY A 107 -7.49 -16.72 -16.09
CA GLY A 107 -7.29 -16.47 -14.65
C GLY A 107 -6.99 -17.76 -13.86
N ARG A 108 -7.71 -18.86 -14.12
CA ARG A 108 -7.40 -20.18 -13.51
C ARG A 108 -6.03 -20.72 -13.90
N LYS A 109 -5.50 -20.38 -15.08
CA LYS A 109 -4.13 -20.73 -15.47
C LYS A 109 -3.11 -19.93 -14.63
N LEU A 110 -3.32 -18.62 -14.50
CA LEU A 110 -2.46 -17.74 -13.70
C LEU A 110 -2.49 -18.12 -12.22
N MET A 111 -3.68 -18.35 -11.65
CA MET A 111 -3.85 -18.78 -10.26
C MET A 111 -3.05 -20.04 -9.95
N ARG A 112 -3.14 -21.09 -10.79
CA ARG A 112 -2.33 -22.31 -10.62
C ARG A 112 -0.84 -22.02 -10.63
N ALA A 113 -0.37 -21.19 -11.55
CA ALA A 113 1.05 -20.83 -11.65
C ALA A 113 1.55 -19.94 -10.51
N VAL A 114 0.66 -19.22 -9.80
CA VAL A 114 1.01 -18.46 -8.60
C VAL A 114 1.21 -19.39 -7.38
N HIS A 115 0.49 -20.50 -7.31
CA HIS A 115 0.64 -21.51 -6.26
C HIS A 115 1.78 -22.49 -6.52
N ASP A 116 2.07 -22.78 -7.79
CA ASP A 116 3.08 -23.76 -8.19
C ASP A 116 4.11 -23.15 -9.14
N ASP A 117 5.32 -22.94 -8.61
CA ASP A 117 6.43 -22.35 -9.34
C ASP A 117 6.92 -23.24 -10.51
N GLU A 118 6.64 -24.55 -10.49
CA GLU A 118 6.96 -25.44 -11.61
C GLU A 118 6.11 -25.09 -12.84
N VAL A 119 4.86 -24.66 -12.59
CA VAL A 119 3.87 -24.30 -13.62
C VAL A 119 4.05 -22.85 -14.11
N LEU A 120 4.90 -22.03 -13.47
CA LEU A 120 5.26 -20.70 -14.00
C LEU A 120 5.84 -20.79 -15.41
N SER A 121 6.54 -21.88 -15.74
CA SER A 121 7.14 -22.10 -17.05
C SER A 121 6.11 -22.13 -18.20
N ASP A 122 4.85 -22.49 -17.90
CA ASP A 122 3.74 -22.56 -18.86
C ASP A 122 3.11 -21.19 -19.18
N LEU A 123 3.46 -20.15 -18.41
CA LEU A 123 2.98 -18.79 -18.67
C LEU A 123 3.74 -18.14 -19.85
N SER A 124 3.24 -17.01 -20.34
CA SER A 124 4.03 -16.13 -21.21
C SER A 124 5.19 -15.50 -20.42
N ARG A 125 6.19 -14.97 -21.15
CA ARG A 125 7.33 -14.31 -20.52
C ARG A 125 6.91 -13.06 -19.72
N ARG A 126 5.97 -12.27 -20.25
CA ARG A 126 5.42 -11.08 -19.59
C ARG A 126 4.70 -11.45 -18.29
N GLU A 127 3.86 -12.47 -18.29
CA GLU A 127 3.16 -12.93 -17.06
C GLU A 127 4.15 -13.42 -15.99
N ARG A 128 5.14 -14.26 -16.36
CA ARG A 128 6.19 -14.68 -15.41
C ARG A 128 6.93 -13.52 -14.80
N LEU A 129 7.31 -12.53 -15.61
CA LEU A 129 8.07 -11.38 -15.15
C LEU A 129 7.24 -10.50 -14.22
N ALA A 130 5.95 -10.29 -14.52
CA ALA A 130 5.04 -9.55 -13.66
C ALA A 130 4.89 -10.18 -12.28
N ILE A 131 4.62 -11.49 -12.20
CA ILE A 131 4.49 -12.23 -10.93
C ILE A 131 5.81 -12.22 -10.14
N ARG A 132 6.94 -12.48 -10.80
CA ARG A 132 8.27 -12.45 -10.15
C ARG A 132 8.62 -11.04 -9.65
N TYR A 133 8.27 -10.01 -10.40
CA TYR A 133 8.51 -8.63 -10.02
C TYR A 133 7.66 -8.24 -8.81
N ALA A 134 6.38 -8.62 -8.80
CA ALA A 134 5.48 -8.45 -7.65
C ALA A 134 6.05 -9.10 -6.38
N ARG A 135 6.39 -10.40 -6.43
CA ARG A 135 7.02 -11.10 -5.29
C ARG A 135 8.31 -10.40 -4.84
N SER A 136 9.14 -9.96 -5.79
CA SER A 136 10.38 -9.25 -5.47
C SER A 136 10.14 -7.95 -4.72
N LEU A 137 9.14 -7.16 -5.10
CA LEU A 137 8.76 -5.90 -4.41
C LEU A 137 8.13 -6.16 -3.04
N THR A 138 7.53 -7.33 -2.83
CA THR A 138 7.04 -7.76 -1.51
C THR A 138 8.19 -8.07 -0.57
N TYR A 139 9.19 -8.82 -1.06
CA TYR A 139 10.35 -9.24 -0.28
C TYR A 139 11.32 -8.10 0.02
N GLU A 140 11.59 -7.27 -0.98
CA GLU A 140 12.45 -6.09 -0.84
C GLU A 140 11.78 -4.91 -1.51
N VAL A 141 11.69 -3.78 -0.81
CA VAL A 141 11.01 -2.60 -1.37
C VAL A 141 11.69 -2.04 -2.62
N SER A 142 12.98 -2.34 -2.83
CA SER A 142 13.70 -2.01 -4.06
C SER A 142 13.42 -3.00 -5.20
N GLY A 143 12.83 -4.16 -4.92
CA GLY A 143 12.45 -5.18 -5.90
C GLY A 143 13.65 -5.81 -6.63
N PHE A 144 13.58 -5.80 -7.96
CA PHE A 144 14.64 -6.34 -8.80
C PHE A 144 15.93 -5.52 -8.70
N GLY A 145 17.08 -6.20 -8.69
CA GLY A 145 18.37 -5.58 -8.98
C GLY A 145 18.48 -5.23 -10.47
N ASP A 146 19.49 -4.44 -10.82
CA ASP A 146 19.62 -3.78 -12.13
C ASP A 146 19.58 -4.73 -13.33
N GLU A 147 20.15 -5.94 -13.21
CA GLU A 147 20.11 -6.94 -14.27
C GLU A 147 18.67 -7.45 -14.54
N ARG A 148 17.96 -7.83 -13.48
CA ARG A 148 16.57 -8.29 -13.59
C ARG A 148 15.63 -7.15 -14.02
N PHE A 149 15.94 -5.91 -13.64
CA PHE A 149 15.19 -4.74 -14.10
C PHE A 149 15.44 -4.44 -15.59
N ARG A 150 16.67 -4.59 -16.08
CA ARG A 150 16.98 -4.50 -17.53
C ARG A 150 16.22 -5.57 -18.31
N GLU A 151 16.11 -6.77 -17.77
CA GLU A 151 15.24 -7.79 -18.36
C GLU A 151 13.77 -7.35 -18.39
N LEU A 152 13.23 -6.81 -17.28
CA LEU A 152 11.85 -6.30 -17.25
C LEU A 152 11.62 -5.27 -18.37
N ARG A 153 12.56 -4.32 -18.56
CA ARG A 153 12.51 -3.32 -19.64
C ARG A 153 12.56 -3.88 -21.05
N SER A 154 13.12 -5.08 -21.25
CA SER A 154 13.10 -5.71 -22.59
C SER A 154 11.72 -6.23 -22.99
N TRP A 155 10.80 -6.35 -22.02
CA TRP A 155 9.46 -6.90 -22.24
C TRP A 155 8.33 -5.91 -22.00
N PHE A 156 8.54 -4.84 -21.23
CA PHE A 156 7.51 -3.88 -20.86
C PHE A 156 7.91 -2.45 -21.22
N GLN A 157 6.95 -1.66 -21.68
CA GLN A 157 7.12 -0.22 -21.89
C GLN A 157 7.18 0.53 -20.56
N GLU A 158 7.73 1.75 -20.58
CA GLU A 158 7.92 2.51 -19.34
C GLU A 158 6.61 2.77 -18.55
N PRO A 159 5.47 3.15 -19.17
CA PRO A 159 4.20 3.24 -18.46
C PRO A 159 3.75 1.91 -17.86
N GLU A 160 3.96 0.80 -18.57
CA GLU A 160 3.62 -0.55 -18.07
C GLU A 160 4.49 -0.94 -16.87
N ILE A 161 5.76 -0.53 -16.81
CA ILE A 161 6.63 -0.78 -15.66
C ILE A 161 6.15 0.01 -14.45
N ILE A 162 5.79 1.28 -14.64
CA ILE A 162 5.24 2.13 -13.58
C ILE A 162 3.92 1.54 -13.09
N GLU A 163 3.06 1.09 -14.00
CA GLU A 163 1.81 0.40 -13.71
C GLU A 163 2.05 -0.90 -12.90
N LEU A 164 3.00 -1.75 -13.31
CA LEU A 164 3.40 -2.95 -12.56
C LEU A 164 3.83 -2.60 -11.13
N THR A 165 4.66 -1.57 -10.97
CA THR A 165 5.13 -1.16 -9.64
C THR A 165 3.98 -0.59 -8.79
N MET A 166 3.09 0.21 -9.39
CA MET A 166 1.91 0.75 -8.70
C MET A 166 0.96 -0.36 -8.25
N VAL A 167 0.66 -1.34 -9.11
CA VAL A 167 -0.16 -2.51 -8.76
C VAL A 167 0.46 -3.31 -7.62
N ALA A 168 1.76 -3.61 -7.68
CA ALA A 168 2.43 -4.33 -6.61
C ALA A 168 2.44 -3.54 -5.29
N SER A 169 2.63 -2.22 -5.37
CA SER A 169 2.60 -1.33 -4.20
C SER A 169 1.19 -1.24 -3.60
N PHE A 170 0.15 -1.24 -4.44
CA PHE A 170 -1.25 -1.20 -4.04
C PHE A 170 -1.64 -2.43 -3.23
N PHE A 171 -1.30 -3.63 -3.68
CA PHE A 171 -1.62 -4.82 -2.89
C PHE A 171 -0.87 -4.88 -1.55
N SER A 172 0.35 -4.34 -1.48
CA SER A 172 1.07 -4.19 -0.22
C SER A 172 0.39 -3.20 0.74
N TYR A 173 -0.19 -2.12 0.21
CA TYR A 173 -1.05 -1.18 0.94
C TYR A 173 -2.36 -1.83 1.39
N PHE A 174 -3.04 -2.52 0.48
CA PHE A 174 -4.34 -3.12 0.72
C PHE A 174 -4.25 -4.19 1.81
N ASN A 175 -3.25 -5.06 1.76
CA ASN A 175 -3.01 -6.06 2.81
C ASN A 175 -2.76 -5.42 4.19
N ARG A 176 -2.02 -4.30 4.24
CA ARG A 176 -1.78 -3.52 5.47
C ARG A 176 -2.97 -2.67 5.91
N THR A 177 -4.01 -2.60 5.08
CA THR A 177 -5.30 -2.04 5.44
C THR A 177 -6.17 -3.14 6.03
N VAL A 178 -6.38 -4.25 5.31
CA VAL A 178 -7.40 -5.25 5.67
C VAL A 178 -6.98 -6.20 6.79
N GLU A 179 -5.70 -6.60 6.85
CA GLU A 179 -5.23 -7.60 7.83
C GLU A 179 -5.13 -7.03 9.25
N PRO A 180 -4.56 -5.84 9.49
CA PRO A 180 -4.51 -5.29 10.85
C PRO A 180 -5.91 -5.04 11.43
N LEU A 181 -6.91 -4.79 10.57
CA LEU A 181 -8.31 -4.59 10.94
C LEU A 181 -9.07 -5.90 11.20
N ASN A 182 -8.43 -7.04 10.91
CA ASN A 182 -9.03 -8.37 11.02
C ASN A 182 -10.37 -8.45 10.25
N LEU A 183 -10.40 -7.93 9.02
CA LEU A 183 -11.64 -7.93 8.25
C LEU A 183 -12.04 -9.37 7.90
N PRO A 184 -13.27 -9.80 8.23
CA PRO A 184 -13.70 -11.15 7.91
C PRO A 184 -13.87 -11.28 6.41
N ILE A 185 -13.39 -12.41 5.87
CA ILE A 185 -13.63 -12.78 4.48
C ILE A 185 -15.11 -13.03 4.30
N GLU A 186 -15.70 -12.47 3.24
CA GLU A 186 -17.10 -12.70 2.94
C GLU A 186 -17.32 -14.17 2.60
N GLN A 187 -18.44 -14.74 3.04
CA GLN A 187 -18.75 -16.15 2.82
C GLN A 187 -18.70 -16.53 1.33
N TRP A 188 -19.01 -15.58 0.45
CA TRP A 188 -18.98 -15.74 -1.00
C TRP A 188 -17.57 -15.63 -1.63
N ALA A 189 -16.53 -15.32 -0.85
CA ALA A 189 -15.16 -15.10 -1.33
C ALA A 189 -14.15 -16.25 -1.05
N THR A 190 -14.50 -17.27 -0.27
CA THR A 190 -13.53 -18.26 0.28
C THR A 190 -12.84 -19.21 -0.72
N TYR A 191 -11.51 -19.34 -0.61
CA TYR A 191 -10.63 -20.31 -1.30
C TYR A 191 -9.38 -20.62 -0.42
N PRO A 192 -8.80 -21.85 -0.39
CA PRO A 192 -7.77 -22.24 0.60
C PRO A 192 -6.31 -21.91 0.21
N ALA A 193 -5.42 -21.61 1.19
CA ALA A 193 -4.04 -21.14 1.01
C ALA A 193 -2.96 -21.93 1.81
N GLU A 194 -1.72 -22.06 1.28
CA GLU A 194 -0.54 -22.68 1.94
C GLU A 194 0.81 -21.95 1.63
N LYS A 195 1.88 -22.27 2.41
CA LYS A 195 2.97 -21.42 3.01
C LYS A 195 4.29 -21.08 2.23
N ARG A 196 5.16 -20.24 2.87
CA ARG A 196 6.29 -19.38 2.39
C ARG A 196 7.68 -19.58 3.09
N PHE A 197 8.80 -19.07 2.53
CA PHE A 197 10.18 -18.94 3.10
C PHE A 197 10.94 -17.65 2.63
N LEU A 198 12.00 -17.20 3.34
CA LEU A 198 12.84 -15.99 3.05
C LEU A 198 14.36 -16.17 3.30
N PRO A 199 15.25 -15.42 2.58
CA PRO A 199 16.57 -15.03 3.09
C PRO A 199 17.01 -13.54 2.83
N ASP A 200 18.19 -13.20 3.38
CA ASP A 200 18.76 -11.89 3.76
C ASP A 200 19.49 -11.07 2.64
N ARG A 201 19.58 -9.73 2.79
CA ARG A 201 20.18 -8.77 1.81
C ARG A 201 20.83 -7.52 2.45
N THR A 202 21.83 -6.96 1.75
CA THR A 202 22.54 -5.70 2.05
C THR A 202 22.43 -4.69 0.88
N SER A 203 22.47 -3.37 1.15
CA SER A 203 22.04 -2.29 0.23
C SER A 203 23.14 -1.38 -0.38
N ARG A 204 22.81 -0.73 -1.50
CA ARG A 204 23.49 0.42 -2.16
C ARG A 204 22.43 1.38 -2.77
N ARG A 205 22.73 2.68 -2.91
CA ARG A 205 21.79 3.72 -3.40
C ARG A 205 21.63 3.73 -4.95
N PRO A 206 20.41 3.96 -5.50
CA PRO A 206 20.16 3.94 -6.96
C PRO A 206 19.99 5.31 -7.64
N GLU A 207 20.16 5.30 -8.98
CA GLU A 207 19.68 6.30 -9.95
C GLU A 207 18.25 5.94 -10.40
N ALA A 208 17.43 6.91 -10.84
CA ALA A 208 16.05 6.66 -11.30
C ALA A 208 16.00 5.56 -12.38
N ARG A 209 15.16 4.56 -12.13
CA ARG A 209 14.91 3.45 -13.05
C ARG A 209 13.81 3.75 -14.08
N VAL A 210 13.22 4.92 -14.06
CA VAL A 210 12.28 5.38 -15.10
C VAL A 210 12.56 6.85 -15.40
N ALA A 211 12.36 7.27 -16.64
CA ALA A 211 12.42 8.68 -16.98
C ALA A 211 11.25 9.43 -16.31
N LEU A 212 11.56 10.61 -15.76
CA LEU A 212 10.59 11.46 -15.09
C LEU A 212 10.05 12.51 -16.06
N LEU A 213 8.76 12.82 -15.99
CA LEU A 213 8.18 13.93 -16.76
C LEU A 213 8.73 15.28 -16.28
N SER A 214 9.04 16.16 -17.23
CA SER A 214 9.36 17.57 -16.99
C SER A 214 8.15 18.38 -16.51
N ASP A 215 8.38 19.59 -16.01
CA ASP A 215 7.30 20.48 -15.58
C ASP A 215 6.35 20.85 -16.71
N ASP A 216 6.89 21.08 -17.92
CA ASP A 216 6.09 21.46 -19.08
C ASP A 216 5.21 20.30 -19.56
N GLU A 217 5.72 19.07 -19.54
CA GLU A 217 4.91 17.88 -19.87
C GLU A 217 3.76 17.69 -18.87
N ILE A 218 3.98 17.95 -17.58
CA ILE A 218 2.93 17.81 -16.57
C ILE A 218 1.87 18.90 -16.73
N ARG A 219 2.26 20.15 -17.02
CA ARG A 219 1.31 21.24 -17.32
C ARG A 219 0.44 20.90 -18.52
N LEU A 220 1.05 20.41 -19.60
CA LEU A 220 0.32 20.00 -20.80
C LEU A 220 -0.65 18.85 -20.56
N LEU A 221 -0.33 17.92 -19.66
CA LEU A 221 -1.26 16.86 -19.25
C LEU A 221 -2.41 17.41 -18.40
N ALA A 222 -2.14 18.34 -17.49
CA ALA A 222 -3.16 18.97 -16.67
C ALA A 222 -4.18 19.77 -17.51
N ASP A 223 -3.70 20.50 -18.53
CA ASP A 223 -4.56 21.25 -19.46
C ASP A 223 -5.45 20.34 -20.32
N ARG A 224 -5.04 19.07 -20.51
CA ARG A 224 -5.84 18.05 -21.23
C ARG A 224 -6.89 17.36 -20.36
N VAL A 225 -6.79 17.48 -19.03
CA VAL A 225 -7.67 16.83 -18.04
C VAL A 225 -8.71 17.83 -17.47
N GLN A 226 -8.82 19.04 -18.03
CA GLN A 226 -9.83 20.00 -17.59
C GLN A 226 -11.26 19.67 -18.09
N GLU A 227 -12.03 19.01 -17.22
CA GLU A 227 -13.32 19.47 -16.71
C GLU A 227 -13.49 18.85 -15.29
N ASP A 228 -13.61 19.70 -14.25
CA ASP A 228 -14.04 19.43 -12.86
C ASP A 228 -13.13 18.83 -11.75
N ALA A 229 -11.80 18.94 -11.79
CA ALA A 229 -10.96 18.66 -10.60
C ALA A 229 -10.57 19.95 -9.83
N PRO A 230 -10.63 19.99 -8.47
CA PRO A 230 -10.18 21.15 -7.69
C PRO A 230 -8.67 21.33 -7.85
N THR A 231 -8.29 22.30 -8.67
CA THR A 231 -6.91 22.74 -8.81
C THR A 231 -6.47 23.45 -7.53
N SER A 232 -5.78 22.75 -6.63
CA SER A 232 -4.87 23.47 -5.73
C SER A 232 -3.80 24.11 -6.61
N PRO A 233 -3.65 25.44 -6.62
CA PRO A 233 -2.65 26.07 -7.46
C PRO A 233 -1.26 25.59 -7.02
N MET A 234 -0.59 24.82 -7.88
CA MET A 234 0.83 24.46 -7.75
C MET A 234 1.73 25.69 -7.98
N THR A 235 1.43 26.80 -7.31
CA THR A 235 2.25 28.00 -7.39
C THR A 235 3.33 27.91 -6.31
N GLY A 236 4.50 27.39 -6.70
CA GLY A 236 5.74 27.57 -5.95
C GLY A 236 6.45 26.30 -5.47
N GLU A 237 5.80 25.14 -5.42
CA GLU A 237 6.47 23.86 -5.12
C GLU A 237 6.78 23.10 -6.42
N GLN A 238 8.05 22.69 -6.56
CA GLN A 238 8.46 21.77 -7.61
C GLN A 238 7.71 20.45 -7.45
N ILE A 239 7.12 19.94 -8.55
CA ILE A 239 6.42 18.66 -8.53
C ILE A 239 7.40 17.56 -8.17
N ALA A 240 7.08 16.81 -7.11
CA ALA A 240 7.92 15.73 -6.61
C ALA A 240 8.09 14.62 -7.67
N ASN A 241 9.27 14.01 -7.73
CA ASN A 241 9.63 12.98 -8.69
C ASN A 241 8.69 11.77 -8.65
N SER A 242 8.15 11.43 -7.48
CA SER A 242 7.08 10.42 -7.37
C SER A 242 5.83 10.78 -8.16
N MET A 243 5.39 12.05 -8.13
CA MET A 243 4.23 12.53 -8.88
C MET A 243 4.51 12.61 -10.37
N ARG A 244 5.75 12.96 -10.77
CA ARG A 244 6.20 12.92 -12.16
C ARG A 244 6.13 11.50 -12.73
N ALA A 245 6.57 10.52 -11.96
CA ALA A 245 6.51 9.10 -12.34
C ALA A 245 5.05 8.63 -12.46
N MET A 246 4.21 8.87 -11.44
CA MET A 246 2.80 8.47 -11.47
C MET A 246 2.02 9.10 -12.63
N SER A 247 2.40 10.30 -13.09
CA SER A 247 1.75 10.98 -14.21
C SER A 247 1.89 10.26 -15.56
N ARG A 248 2.71 9.20 -15.64
CA ARG A 248 2.75 8.28 -16.78
C ARG A 248 1.56 7.29 -16.81
N VAL A 249 0.84 7.14 -15.70
CA VAL A 249 -0.37 6.32 -15.54
C VAL A 249 -1.45 7.19 -14.87
N PRO A 250 -2.02 8.14 -15.62
CA PRO A 250 -2.73 9.29 -15.05
C PRO A 250 -4.01 8.93 -14.29
N ASP A 251 -4.73 7.89 -14.73
CA ASP A 251 -5.91 7.33 -14.06
C ASP A 251 -5.55 6.81 -12.65
N MET A 252 -4.53 5.96 -12.54
CA MET A 252 -4.07 5.43 -11.25
C MET A 252 -3.53 6.52 -10.33
N ARG A 253 -2.88 7.56 -10.89
CA ARG A 253 -2.43 8.72 -10.11
C ARG A 253 -3.61 9.46 -9.50
N VAL A 254 -4.67 9.72 -10.28
CA VAL A 254 -5.86 10.44 -9.82
C VAL A 254 -6.53 9.66 -8.69
N ALA A 255 -6.87 8.39 -8.93
CA ALA A 255 -7.52 7.56 -7.91
C ALA A 255 -6.70 7.46 -6.61
N TRP A 256 -5.38 7.29 -6.71
CA TRP A 256 -4.48 7.29 -5.54
C TRP A 256 -4.51 8.63 -4.79
N MET A 257 -4.51 9.75 -5.49
CA MET A 257 -4.54 11.07 -4.87
C MET A 257 -5.90 11.39 -4.23
N GLU A 258 -6.99 11.00 -4.87
CA GLU A 258 -8.35 11.20 -4.36
C GLU A 258 -8.58 10.44 -3.05
N LEU A 259 -8.11 9.20 -2.94
CA LEU A 259 -8.23 8.45 -1.69
C LEU A 259 -7.56 9.17 -0.51
N PHE A 260 -6.42 9.83 -0.68
CA PHE A 260 -5.82 10.58 0.45
C PHE A 260 -6.37 11.99 0.61
N ALA A 261 -7.01 12.55 -0.42
CA ALA A 261 -7.70 13.83 -0.33
C ALA A 261 -8.89 13.76 0.65
N VAL A 262 -9.56 12.60 0.76
CA VAL A 262 -10.68 12.41 1.72
C VAL A 262 -10.26 12.66 3.18
N TRP A 263 -8.98 12.48 3.49
CA TRP A 263 -8.40 12.61 4.83
C TRP A 263 -7.58 13.87 5.07
N ARG A 264 -7.13 14.54 4.01
CA ARG A 264 -6.09 15.58 4.08
C ARG A 264 -6.34 16.63 5.16
N ASP A 265 -7.58 17.12 5.26
CA ASP A 265 -7.96 18.17 6.20
C ASP A 265 -8.75 17.63 7.42
N ARG A 266 -8.76 16.31 7.62
CA ARG A 266 -9.58 15.62 8.64
C ARG A 266 -8.77 14.74 9.59
N SER A 267 -7.44 14.87 9.57
CA SER A 267 -6.56 14.11 10.47
C SER A 267 -6.92 14.33 11.93
N VAL A 268 -7.08 13.24 12.68
CA VAL A 268 -7.30 13.28 14.14
C VAL A 268 -6.05 12.94 14.93
N ILE A 269 -5.02 12.36 14.30
CA ILE A 269 -3.71 12.11 14.93
C ILE A 269 -2.72 13.27 14.73
N GLY A 270 -3.01 14.19 13.81
CA GLY A 270 -2.21 15.37 13.51
C GLY A 270 -1.02 15.11 12.57
N GLU A 271 -0.61 16.15 11.85
CA GLU A 271 0.41 16.10 10.80
C GLU A 271 1.77 15.58 11.30
N ALA A 272 2.20 16.00 12.50
CA ALA A 272 3.46 15.52 13.08
C ALA A 272 3.45 14.00 13.32
N MET A 273 2.35 13.43 13.84
CA MET A 273 2.21 12.00 14.07
C MET A 273 2.20 11.21 12.75
N GLN A 274 1.49 11.70 11.73
CA GLN A 274 1.53 11.12 10.39
C GLN A 274 2.97 11.07 9.85
N HIS A 275 3.75 12.12 10.06
CA HIS A 275 5.14 12.16 9.62
C HIS A 275 6.08 11.30 10.47
N TYR A 276 5.82 11.09 11.77
CA TYR A 276 6.58 10.13 12.58
C TYR A 276 6.39 8.71 12.10
N ILE A 277 5.13 8.29 11.93
CA ILE A 277 4.76 6.96 11.47
C ILE A 277 5.40 6.70 10.10
N SER A 278 5.20 7.62 9.16
CA SER A 278 5.74 7.47 7.82
C SER A 278 7.26 7.52 7.74
N ASN A 279 7.91 8.31 8.59
CA ASN A 279 9.36 8.32 8.75
C ASN A 279 9.85 6.96 9.23
N GLU A 280 9.23 6.40 10.27
CA GLU A 280 9.57 5.09 10.81
C GLU A 280 9.43 3.99 9.75
N VAL A 281 8.29 3.92 9.05
CA VAL A 281 8.09 2.95 7.95
C VAL A 281 9.19 3.08 6.89
N SER A 282 9.57 4.32 6.56
CA SER A 282 10.61 4.59 5.56
C SER A 282 12.02 4.25 6.03
N TYR A 283 12.31 4.40 7.32
CA TYR A 283 13.54 3.92 7.94
C TYR A 283 13.60 2.40 7.98
N PHE A 284 12.51 1.76 8.40
CA PHE A 284 12.38 0.31 8.44
C PHE A 284 12.61 -0.34 7.08
N ASN A 285 12.02 0.25 6.03
CA ASN A 285 12.15 -0.24 4.65
C ASN A 285 13.44 0.21 3.94
N ASP A 286 14.34 0.94 4.61
CA ASP A 286 15.51 1.60 4.00
C ASP A 286 15.18 2.43 2.74
N CYS A 287 14.01 3.08 2.70
CA CYS A 287 13.59 3.89 1.56
C CYS A 287 14.23 5.29 1.65
N HIS A 288 15.33 5.49 0.91
CA HIS A 288 16.03 6.78 0.91
C HIS A 288 15.15 7.95 0.47
N TYR A 289 14.39 7.81 -0.62
CA TYR A 289 13.50 8.86 -1.12
C TYR A 289 12.51 9.33 -0.05
N CYS A 290 11.81 8.38 0.57
CA CYS A 290 10.77 8.70 1.54
C CYS A 290 11.34 9.21 2.86
N LYS A 291 12.43 8.63 3.38
CA LYS A 291 13.15 9.15 4.56
C LYS A 291 13.48 10.62 4.39
N THR A 292 14.07 10.97 3.25
CA THR A 292 14.50 12.32 2.94
C THR A 292 13.33 13.31 3.03
N HIS A 293 12.19 12.97 2.43
CA HIS A 293 10.98 13.79 2.51
C HIS A 293 10.35 13.83 3.90
N GLN A 294 10.25 12.69 4.60
CA GLN A 294 9.56 12.63 5.89
C GLN A 294 10.34 13.36 6.99
N VAL A 295 11.67 13.25 6.98
CA VAL A 295 12.53 14.03 7.88
C VAL A 295 12.34 15.54 7.65
N GLN A 296 12.30 15.99 6.39
CA GLN A 296 12.03 17.40 6.08
C GLN A 296 10.65 17.85 6.57
N LYS A 297 9.61 17.02 6.35
CA LYS A 297 8.25 17.34 6.78
C LYS A 297 8.12 17.37 8.30
N LEU A 298 8.68 16.40 9.02
CA LEU A 298 8.77 16.43 10.49
C LEU A 298 9.49 17.68 11.01
N PHE A 299 10.59 18.07 10.36
CA PHE A 299 11.30 19.28 10.75
C PHE A 299 10.44 20.54 10.53
N ASN A 300 9.68 20.59 9.44
CA ASN A 300 8.79 21.71 9.12
C ASN A 300 7.60 21.83 10.11
N THR A 301 7.19 20.75 10.77
CA THR A 301 6.19 20.80 11.86
C THR A 301 6.77 21.29 13.19
N GLY A 302 8.08 21.57 13.25
CA GLY A 302 8.77 22.10 14.43
C GLY A 302 9.46 21.05 15.30
N VAL A 303 9.46 19.77 14.89
CA VAL A 303 10.18 18.71 15.61
C VAL A 303 11.70 18.91 15.46
N SER A 304 12.44 18.80 16.57
CA SER A 304 13.89 18.95 16.55
C SER A 304 14.61 17.76 15.90
N ILE A 305 15.76 18.02 15.28
CA ILE A 305 16.62 16.99 14.67
C ILE A 305 16.96 15.87 15.67
N ASP A 306 17.27 16.23 16.92
CA ASP A 306 17.62 15.26 17.97
C ASP A 306 16.45 14.35 18.33
N HIS A 307 15.21 14.89 18.33
CA HIS A 307 14.02 14.09 18.61
C HIS A 307 13.69 13.17 17.44
N ILE A 308 13.83 13.63 16.19
CA ILE A 308 13.68 12.77 14.99
C ILE A 308 14.71 11.63 15.01
N ALA A 309 15.99 11.94 15.31
CA ALA A 309 17.04 10.93 15.43
C ALA A 309 16.73 9.91 16.53
N ARG A 310 16.31 10.39 17.71
CA ARG A 310 15.93 9.54 18.84
C ARG A 310 14.75 8.62 18.52
N ALA A 311 13.76 9.10 17.76
CA ALA A 311 12.62 8.29 17.38
C ALA A 311 13.02 7.05 16.57
N VAL A 312 14.07 7.16 15.76
CA VAL A 312 14.60 6.05 14.96
C VAL A 312 15.43 5.09 15.82
N ASP A 313 16.38 5.60 16.60
CA ASP A 313 17.38 4.75 17.27
C ASP A 313 16.96 4.26 18.66
N ASN A 314 16.15 5.03 19.37
CA ASN A 314 15.69 4.73 20.73
C ASN A 314 14.19 5.07 20.91
N PRO A 315 13.29 4.39 20.19
CA PRO A 315 11.85 4.65 20.26
C PRO A 315 11.26 4.44 21.66
N GLU A 316 11.90 3.62 22.51
CA GLU A 316 11.45 3.37 23.89
C GLU A 316 11.48 4.64 24.76
N SER A 317 12.29 5.62 24.37
CA SER A 317 12.40 6.91 25.07
C SER A 317 11.37 7.96 24.61
N LEU A 318 10.53 7.63 23.63
CA LEU A 318 9.48 8.52 23.14
C LEU A 318 8.28 8.58 24.08
N PRO A 319 7.50 9.67 24.06
CA PRO A 319 6.19 9.73 24.69
C PRO A 319 5.28 8.57 24.25
N ASP A 320 4.33 8.18 25.10
CA ASP A 320 3.53 6.96 24.93
C ASP A 320 2.85 6.84 23.56
N ALA A 321 2.22 7.92 23.08
CA ALA A 321 1.58 7.94 21.77
C ALA A 321 2.57 7.73 20.61
N GLU A 322 3.70 8.45 20.62
CA GLU A 322 4.73 8.33 19.59
C GLU A 322 5.37 6.94 19.61
N ARG A 323 5.72 6.45 20.82
CA ARG A 323 6.30 5.12 21.01
C ARG A 323 5.39 4.02 20.49
N LEU A 324 4.09 4.08 20.83
CA LEU A 324 3.11 3.11 20.36
C LEU A 324 2.99 3.15 18.84
N ALA A 325 2.80 4.33 18.25
CA ALA A 325 2.62 4.48 16.80
C ALA A 325 3.84 4.00 16.00
N VAL A 326 5.06 4.34 16.45
CA VAL A 326 6.33 3.88 15.85
C VAL A 326 6.51 2.37 15.99
N SER A 327 6.19 1.81 17.16
CA SER A 327 6.30 0.37 17.40
C SER A 327 5.32 -0.43 16.53
N VAL A 328 4.05 0.00 16.45
CA VAL A 328 3.06 -0.57 15.52
C VAL A 328 3.49 -0.41 14.07
N ALA A 329 4.06 0.74 13.68
CA ALA A 329 4.57 0.94 12.34
C ALA A 329 5.63 -0.11 11.95
N ARG A 330 6.54 -0.46 12.86
CA ARG A 330 7.53 -1.54 12.63
C ARG A 330 6.88 -2.92 12.53
N GLU A 331 5.92 -3.22 13.39
CA GLU A 331 5.21 -4.50 13.42
C GLU A 331 4.47 -4.74 12.11
N ILE A 332 3.60 -3.81 11.71
CA ILE A 332 2.72 -3.93 10.53
C ILE A 332 3.50 -3.76 9.22
N THR A 333 4.59 -2.99 9.21
CA THR A 333 5.48 -2.93 8.05
C THR A 333 6.15 -4.28 7.82
N ARG A 334 6.60 -4.96 8.88
CA ARG A 334 7.22 -6.28 8.80
C ARG A 334 6.22 -7.37 8.40
N ASP A 335 5.07 -7.43 9.04
CA ASP A 335 4.06 -8.45 8.81
C ASP A 335 2.65 -7.83 8.99
N PRO A 336 1.84 -7.72 7.91
CA PRO A 336 0.51 -7.14 8.02
C PRO A 336 -0.44 -7.93 8.92
N THR A 337 -0.14 -9.19 9.21
CA THR A 337 -0.95 -10.06 10.08
C THR A 337 -0.55 -9.96 11.56
N ALA A 338 0.44 -9.13 11.91
CA ALA A 338 0.97 -9.05 13.27
C ALA A 338 0.07 -8.33 14.28
N MET A 339 -0.97 -7.62 13.82
CA MET A 339 -1.86 -6.89 14.72
C MET A 339 -2.65 -7.86 15.61
N THR A 340 -2.58 -7.63 16.92
CA THR A 340 -3.40 -8.32 17.92
C THR A 340 -4.49 -7.41 18.46
N ASP A 341 -5.55 -7.95 19.08
CA ASP A 341 -6.63 -7.12 19.63
C ASP A 341 -6.16 -6.25 20.78
N ALA A 342 -5.31 -6.78 21.65
CA ALA A 342 -4.70 -6.01 22.73
C ALA A 342 -3.94 -4.80 22.17
N ARG A 343 -3.17 -5.02 21.10
CA ARG A 343 -2.39 -3.96 20.45
C ARG A 343 -3.26 -2.91 19.77
N TYR A 344 -4.34 -3.34 19.13
CA TYR A 344 -5.30 -2.41 18.53
C TYR A 344 -6.10 -1.64 19.59
N ALA A 345 -6.41 -2.27 20.73
CA ALA A 345 -7.04 -1.62 21.86
C ALA A 345 -6.13 -0.52 22.46
N GLU A 346 -4.82 -0.75 22.55
CA GLU A 346 -3.84 0.29 22.95
C GLU A 346 -3.90 1.50 22.01
N LEU A 347 -3.97 1.27 20.69
CA LEU A 347 -4.12 2.37 19.71
C LEU A 347 -5.43 3.11 19.92
N THR A 348 -6.52 2.39 20.14
CA THR A 348 -7.85 2.97 20.34
C THR A 348 -7.92 3.77 21.63
N GLU A 349 -7.26 3.32 22.69
CA GLU A 349 -7.18 4.03 23.97
C GLU A 349 -6.45 5.37 23.82
N LEU A 350 -5.34 5.41 23.08
CA LEU A 350 -4.54 6.63 22.92
C LEU A 350 -5.04 7.57 21.81
N PHE A 351 -5.60 7.04 20.72
CA PHE A 351 -5.93 7.81 19.52
C PHE A 351 -7.43 7.85 19.20
N GLY A 352 -8.27 7.09 19.92
CA GLY A 352 -9.65 6.83 19.56
C GLY A 352 -9.79 5.92 18.33
N GLU A 353 -11.02 5.48 18.02
CA GLU A 353 -11.27 4.55 16.91
C GLU A 353 -10.80 5.10 15.55
N LEU A 354 -11.16 6.34 15.24
CA LEU A 354 -10.77 6.97 13.98
C LEU A 354 -9.25 7.21 13.90
N GLY A 355 -8.60 7.52 15.03
CA GLY A 355 -7.17 7.71 15.07
C GLY A 355 -6.38 6.40 14.95
N ALA A 356 -6.86 5.32 15.57
CA ALA A 356 -6.29 3.98 15.40
C ALA A 356 -6.36 3.53 13.93
N PHE A 357 -7.50 3.75 13.28
CA PHE A 357 -7.65 3.53 11.84
C PHE A 357 -6.68 4.42 11.05
N GLU A 358 -6.62 5.72 11.32
CA GLU A 358 -5.70 6.63 10.61
C GLU A 358 -4.22 6.23 10.75
N VAL A 359 -3.77 5.76 11.92
CA VAL A 359 -2.40 5.23 12.13
C VAL A 359 -2.10 4.11 11.14
N LEU A 360 -2.98 3.10 11.05
CA LEU A 360 -2.81 1.98 10.13
C LEU A 360 -2.73 2.44 8.66
N GLN A 361 -3.48 3.48 8.34
CA GLN A 361 -3.64 3.96 6.98
C GLN A 361 -2.43 4.79 6.53
N VAL A 362 -1.80 5.50 7.45
CA VAL A 362 -0.48 6.10 7.24
C VAL A 362 0.58 5.01 7.04
N ILE A 363 0.56 3.94 7.86
CA ILE A 363 1.50 2.81 7.74
C ILE A 363 1.36 2.13 6.37
N ALA A 364 0.13 1.81 5.98
CA ALA A 364 -0.19 1.20 4.70
C ALA A 364 0.26 2.10 3.54
N ARG A 365 -0.07 3.40 3.59
CA ARG A 365 0.29 4.38 2.55
C ARG A 365 1.80 4.44 2.32
N PHE A 366 2.59 4.41 3.38
CA PHE A 366 4.04 4.47 3.22
C PHE A 366 4.66 3.14 2.80
N ASN A 367 4.02 2.02 3.09
CA ASN A 367 4.39 0.73 2.48
C ASN A 367 4.16 0.70 0.96
N PHE A 368 3.14 1.41 0.45
CA PHE A 368 2.99 1.69 -0.97
C PHE A 368 4.10 2.61 -1.47
N MET A 369 4.25 3.79 -0.85
CA MET A 369 5.17 4.82 -1.36
C MET A 369 6.63 4.35 -1.36
N ASN A 370 7.05 3.57 -0.37
CA ASN A 370 8.39 3.04 -0.30
C ASN A 370 8.67 2.04 -1.43
N ARG A 371 7.73 1.14 -1.74
CA ARG A 371 7.86 0.18 -2.87
C ARG A 371 7.81 0.86 -4.21
N PHE A 372 6.95 1.87 -4.36
CA PHE A 372 6.87 2.67 -5.57
C PHE A 372 8.19 3.42 -5.83
N THR A 373 8.66 4.17 -4.84
CA THR A 373 9.83 5.05 -5.00
C THR A 373 11.13 4.25 -5.02
N SER A 374 11.36 3.31 -4.10
CA SER A 374 12.56 2.46 -4.09
C SER A 374 12.56 1.47 -5.25
N GLY A 375 11.41 0.87 -5.59
CA GLY A 375 11.27 -0.08 -6.70
C GLY A 375 11.57 0.54 -8.05
N LEU A 376 11.27 1.84 -8.22
CA LEU A 376 11.64 2.64 -9.38
C LEU A 376 12.96 3.41 -9.19
N GLY A 377 13.64 3.26 -8.06
CA GLY A 377 14.91 3.95 -7.78
C GLY A 377 14.84 5.48 -7.83
N LEU A 378 13.70 6.08 -7.52
CA LEU A 378 13.48 7.52 -7.71
C LEU A 378 14.43 8.34 -6.82
N PRO A 379 15.14 9.36 -7.36
CA PRO A 379 15.98 10.24 -6.57
C PRO A 379 15.14 11.26 -5.81
N ALA A 380 15.55 11.58 -4.59
CA ALA A 380 14.96 12.69 -3.84
C ALA A 380 15.41 14.03 -4.42
N GLU A 381 14.63 15.07 -4.17
CA GLU A 381 14.96 16.45 -4.50
C GLU A 381 16.09 16.97 -3.59
N ALA A 382 16.86 17.94 -4.09
CA ALA A 382 18.08 18.41 -3.42
C ALA A 382 17.82 19.06 -2.04
N MET A 383 16.71 19.79 -1.88
CA MET A 383 16.40 20.50 -0.64
C MET A 383 16.13 19.55 0.55
N PRO A 384 15.30 18.50 0.42
CA PRO A 384 15.14 17.48 1.45
C PRO A 384 16.45 16.79 1.95
N GLU A 385 17.50 16.69 1.13
CA GLU A 385 18.73 15.94 1.50
C GLU A 385 19.54 16.56 2.64
N GLU A 386 19.47 17.87 2.84
CA GLU A 386 20.24 18.54 3.89
C GLU A 386 19.71 18.21 5.30
N THR A 387 18.40 18.20 5.47
CA THR A 387 17.77 17.89 6.77
C THR A 387 18.01 16.43 7.14
N LEU A 388 17.95 15.51 6.16
CA LEU A 388 18.30 14.11 6.40
C LEU A 388 19.76 13.95 6.85
N ARG A 389 20.72 14.64 6.22
CA ARG A 389 22.14 14.59 6.64
C ARG A 389 22.33 15.05 8.09
N ARG A 390 21.58 16.07 8.52
CA ARG A 390 21.61 16.55 9.92
C ARG A 390 21.08 15.49 10.89
N VAL A 391 19.98 14.81 10.55
CA VAL A 391 19.45 13.70 11.35
C VAL A 391 20.46 12.55 11.42
N GLU A 392 21.01 12.09 10.29
CA GLU A 392 22.00 11.00 10.28
C GLU A 392 23.27 11.33 11.08
N ALA A 393 23.72 12.58 11.08
CA ALA A 393 24.84 13.01 11.91
C ALA A 393 24.52 12.96 13.42
N ALA A 394 23.30 13.37 13.81
CA ALA A 394 22.84 13.29 15.20
C ALA A 394 22.71 11.83 15.68
N ARG A 395 22.24 10.92 14.80
CA ARG A 395 22.16 9.48 15.06
C ARG A 395 23.52 8.81 15.30
N GLN A 396 24.59 9.34 14.69
CA GLN A 396 25.95 8.82 14.87
C GLN A 396 26.66 9.38 16.13
N SER A 397 26.11 10.44 16.72
CA SER A 397 26.72 11.16 17.85
C SER A 397 26.09 10.81 19.21
N ASN A 398 24.93 10.13 19.18
CA ASN A 398 24.20 9.61 20.34
C ASN A 398 24.38 8.10 20.44
#